data_AF-A0A0W7WX77-F1
#
_entry.id   AF-A0A0W7WX77-F1
#
_cell.length_a   1.000
_cell.length_b   1.000
_cell.length_c   1.000
_cell.angle_alpha   90.00
_cell.angle_beta   90.00
_cell.angle_gamma   90.00
#
_symmetry.space_group_name_H-M   'P 1'
#
loop_
_entity.id
_entity.type
_entity.pdbx_description
1 polymer ?
#
loop_
_entity_poly.entity_id
_entity_poly.type
_entity_poly.pdbx_seq_one_letter_code
_entity_poly.pdbx_strand_id
1 'polypeptide(L)'
;MWLWEAAWQRPWGTAQQYTLVPDAQAVALPDHASFDLGAALGIPALTAHRALTVRDGGPGRIGPGTLDGATVLVAGGAGAVGNAAVQLARWAGARVVTTVSGPLKGALARAAGAHHVVDYRAQDAAAAISALAPGGVDIVVEVAPGVNAALDVAVAARGAVVAYYAAGENEQLSVPVLTTLSANLRWQSVFVYTVPTEAKQRACADVAAAVHAGALRVGEEAGLPLHRFPLERTAEAHTALEEGAVVGKVLVDIP
;
A
#
# COMPACT_ATOMS: atom_id res chain seq x y z
N MET A 1 -20.53 2.02 5.97
CA MET A 1 -19.80 0.87 5.38
C MET A 1 -18.75 1.38 4.41
N TRP A 2 -17.78 0.55 4.07
CA TRP A 2 -16.84 0.78 2.98
C TRP A 2 -16.88 -0.40 2.00
N LEU A 3 -16.55 -0.13 0.74
CA LEU A 3 -16.73 -1.08 -0.35
C LEU A 3 -15.37 -1.52 -0.92
N TRP A 4 -15.33 -2.74 -1.46
CA TRP A 4 -14.20 -3.20 -2.28
C TRP A 4 -14.68 -3.83 -3.59
N GLU A 5 -13.83 -3.69 -4.63
CA GLU A 5 -14.06 -4.27 -5.97
C GLU A 5 -15.36 -3.87 -6.68
N ALA A 6 -16.05 -2.79 -6.29
CA ALA A 6 -17.35 -2.38 -6.83
C ALA A 6 -17.45 -2.44 -8.38
N ALA A 7 -16.44 -2.00 -9.12
CA ALA A 7 -16.42 -2.03 -10.59
C ALA A 7 -15.80 -3.29 -11.22
N TRP A 8 -15.17 -4.18 -10.44
CA TRP A 8 -14.43 -5.32 -10.98
C TRP A 8 -15.37 -6.33 -11.65
N GLN A 9 -15.17 -6.56 -12.96
CA GLN A 9 -16.01 -7.43 -13.80
C GLN A 9 -17.51 -7.07 -13.76
N ARG A 10 -17.81 -5.79 -13.55
CA ARG A 10 -19.19 -5.27 -13.51
C ARG A 10 -19.30 -3.99 -14.32
N PRO A 11 -20.47 -3.73 -14.93
CA PRO A 11 -20.66 -2.56 -15.78
C PRO A 11 -20.78 -1.24 -15.00
N TRP A 12 -20.91 -1.30 -13.66
CA TRP A 12 -21.13 -0.12 -12.82
C TRP A 12 -20.10 -0.03 -11.69
N GLY A 13 -19.64 1.19 -11.39
CA GLY A 13 -18.65 1.50 -10.36
C GLY A 13 -19.23 2.28 -9.17
N THR A 14 -18.44 3.18 -8.59
CA THR A 14 -18.83 4.00 -7.42
C THR A 14 -18.98 5.48 -7.70
N ALA A 15 -18.68 5.95 -8.92
CA ALA A 15 -18.94 7.34 -9.33
C ALA A 15 -20.41 7.51 -9.76
N GLN A 16 -21.33 7.35 -8.81
CA GLN A 16 -22.79 7.42 -8.98
C GLN A 16 -23.47 7.40 -7.61
N GLN A 17 -24.75 7.81 -7.54
CA GLN A 17 -25.49 7.86 -6.26
C GLN A 17 -25.77 6.48 -5.64
N TYR A 18 -25.91 5.44 -6.47
CA TYR A 18 -26.19 4.09 -6.01
C TYR A 18 -25.37 3.07 -6.80
N THR A 19 -24.89 2.02 -6.13
CA THR A 19 -24.23 0.89 -6.77
C THR A 19 -24.64 -0.42 -6.09
N LEU A 20 -24.69 -1.50 -6.87
CA LEU A 20 -25.03 -2.83 -6.38
C LEU A 20 -23.76 -3.64 -6.21
N VAL A 21 -23.58 -4.19 -5.00
CA VAL A 21 -22.47 -5.09 -4.67
C VAL A 21 -22.98 -6.31 -3.90
N PRO A 22 -22.34 -7.48 -4.03
CA PRO A 22 -22.52 -8.60 -3.10
C PRO A 22 -22.32 -8.16 -1.65
N ASP A 23 -23.07 -8.74 -0.71
CA ASP A 23 -23.00 -8.35 0.71
C ASP A 23 -21.57 -8.41 1.27
N ALA A 24 -20.79 -9.42 0.85
CA ALA A 24 -19.43 -9.64 1.33
C ALA A 24 -18.47 -8.51 0.92
N GLN A 25 -18.86 -7.70 -0.06
CA GLN A 25 -18.10 -6.54 -0.54
C GLN A 25 -18.45 -5.23 0.18
N ALA A 26 -19.39 -5.29 1.12
CA ALA A 26 -19.86 -4.16 1.89
C ALA A 26 -19.51 -4.33 3.37
N VAL A 27 -18.35 -3.78 3.77
CA VAL A 27 -17.79 -3.98 5.10
C VAL A 27 -18.24 -2.87 6.04
N ALA A 28 -18.61 -3.21 7.29
CA ALA A 28 -19.00 -2.22 8.28
C ALA A 28 -17.88 -1.18 8.49
N LEU A 29 -18.29 0.09 8.56
CA LEU A 29 -17.42 1.20 8.92
C LEU A 29 -17.88 1.64 10.32
N PRO A 30 -17.00 1.73 11.32
CA PRO A 30 -17.40 2.11 12.67
C PRO A 30 -17.89 3.57 12.70
N ASP A 31 -18.80 3.89 13.62
CA ASP A 31 -19.49 5.20 13.67
C ASP A 31 -18.56 6.41 13.79
N HIS A 32 -17.37 6.23 14.37
CA HIS A 32 -16.37 7.29 14.51
C HIS A 32 -15.49 7.49 13.26
N ALA A 33 -15.55 6.59 12.29
CA ALA A 33 -14.76 6.68 11.07
C ALA A 33 -15.51 7.48 9.99
N SER A 34 -14.82 8.44 9.37
CA SER A 34 -15.38 9.28 8.31
C SER A 34 -15.63 8.49 7.02
N PHE A 35 -16.59 8.96 6.21
CA PHE A 35 -16.79 8.40 4.87
C PHE A 35 -15.58 8.60 3.95
N ASP A 36 -14.78 9.66 4.18
CA ASP A 36 -13.52 9.86 3.48
C ASP A 36 -12.54 8.70 3.72
N LEU A 37 -12.44 8.22 4.96
CA LEU A 37 -11.67 7.02 5.28
C LEU A 37 -12.27 5.82 4.55
N GLY A 38 -13.58 5.60 4.66
CA GLY A 38 -14.27 4.51 3.98
C GLY A 38 -14.04 4.45 2.47
N ALA A 39 -14.05 5.61 1.79
CA ALA A 39 -13.78 5.74 0.36
C ALA A 39 -12.30 5.50 -0.01
N ALA A 40 -11.38 5.60 0.95
CA ALA A 40 -9.96 5.37 0.75
C ALA A 40 -9.50 3.94 1.02
N LEU A 41 -10.26 3.15 1.80
CA LEU A 41 -9.87 1.80 2.22
C LEU A 41 -9.79 0.82 1.05
N GLY A 42 -10.93 0.41 0.50
CA GLY A 42 -11.12 -0.55 -0.61
C GLY A 42 -9.88 -1.26 -1.16
N ILE A 43 -9.55 -0.97 -2.43
CA ILE A 43 -8.39 -1.58 -3.10
C ILE A 43 -7.05 -1.22 -2.43
N PRO A 44 -6.76 0.04 -2.04
CA PRO A 44 -5.45 0.36 -1.46
C PRO A 44 -5.10 -0.39 -0.18
N ALA A 45 -6.03 -0.46 0.78
CA ALA A 45 -5.81 -1.12 2.06
C ALA A 45 -5.74 -2.65 1.91
N LEU A 46 -6.57 -3.25 1.05
CA LEU A 46 -6.53 -4.69 0.80
C LEU A 46 -5.24 -5.12 0.08
N THR A 47 -4.76 -4.31 -0.88
CA THR A 47 -3.47 -4.55 -1.54
C THR A 47 -2.31 -4.43 -0.56
N ALA A 48 -2.30 -3.38 0.26
CA ALA A 48 -1.28 -3.17 1.29
C ALA A 48 -1.24 -4.33 2.29
N HIS A 49 -2.39 -4.73 2.83
CA HIS A 49 -2.51 -5.90 3.71
C HIS A 49 -1.98 -7.17 3.04
N ARG A 50 -2.36 -7.42 1.78
CA ARG A 50 -1.91 -8.61 1.08
C ARG A 50 -0.40 -8.61 0.88
N ALA A 51 0.20 -7.46 0.52
CA ALA A 51 1.65 -7.34 0.37
C ALA A 51 2.40 -7.64 1.69
N LEU A 52 1.81 -7.29 2.84
CA LEU A 52 2.37 -7.58 4.17
C LEU A 52 2.20 -9.04 4.62
N THR A 53 1.32 -9.81 3.98
CA THR A 53 0.94 -11.18 4.42
C THR A 53 1.28 -12.29 3.42
N VAL A 54 2.08 -11.98 2.40
CA VAL A 54 2.51 -12.99 1.39
C VAL A 54 3.86 -13.62 1.68
N ARG A 55 4.63 -13.11 2.64
CA ARG A 55 5.93 -13.68 3.01
C ARG A 55 5.77 -15.14 3.42
N ASP A 56 6.63 -16.01 2.88
CA ASP A 56 6.61 -17.42 3.27
C ASP A 56 6.98 -17.59 4.75
N GLY A 57 6.27 -18.49 5.44
CA GLY A 57 6.35 -18.62 6.90
C GLY A 57 5.96 -17.35 7.69
N GLY A 58 5.50 -16.29 7.03
CA GLY A 58 4.99 -15.07 7.66
C GLY A 58 3.53 -15.22 8.11
N PRO A 59 3.01 -14.25 8.86
CA PRO A 59 1.65 -14.33 9.36
C PRO A 59 0.65 -14.09 8.21
N GLY A 60 -0.37 -14.94 8.10
CA GLY A 60 -1.45 -14.78 7.12
C GLY A 60 -2.50 -13.73 7.51
N ARG A 61 -2.28 -13.02 8.62
CA ARG A 61 -3.09 -11.95 9.23
C ARG A 61 -2.15 -10.95 9.90
N ILE A 62 -2.58 -9.71 10.07
CA ILE A 62 -1.81 -8.69 10.79
C ILE A 62 -2.66 -8.00 11.86
N GLY A 63 -1.97 -7.63 12.93
CA GLY A 63 -2.48 -6.94 14.12
C GLY A 63 -1.31 -6.50 15.00
N PRO A 64 -1.55 -5.81 16.13
CA PRO A 64 -0.48 -5.33 17.00
C PRO A 64 0.51 -6.44 17.36
N GLY A 65 1.80 -6.18 17.14
CA GLY A 65 2.90 -7.11 17.42
C GLY A 65 3.10 -8.27 16.44
N THR A 66 2.20 -8.46 15.46
CA THR A 66 2.29 -9.61 14.52
C THR A 66 3.49 -9.55 13.58
N LEU A 67 4.07 -8.37 13.37
CA LEU A 67 5.27 -8.15 12.57
C LEU A 67 6.44 -7.63 13.42
N ASP A 68 6.44 -7.89 14.73
CA ASP A 68 7.55 -7.51 15.61
C ASP A 68 8.87 -8.11 15.11
N GLY A 69 9.91 -7.28 15.09
CA GLY A 69 11.24 -7.65 14.58
C GLY A 69 11.36 -7.65 13.05
N ALA A 70 10.25 -7.64 12.30
CA ALA A 70 10.30 -7.52 10.85
C ALA A 70 10.67 -6.10 10.41
N THR A 71 11.47 -6.00 9.36
CA THR A 71 11.74 -4.72 8.67
C THR A 71 11.03 -4.70 7.32
N VAL A 72 10.17 -3.72 7.12
CA VAL A 72 9.39 -3.52 5.90
C VAL A 72 9.94 -2.32 5.13
N LEU A 73 10.29 -2.53 3.87
CA LEU A 73 10.50 -1.48 2.90
C LEU A 73 9.20 -1.21 2.15
N VAL A 74 8.71 0.03 2.16
CA VAL A 74 7.57 0.45 1.35
C VAL A 74 8.07 1.38 0.25
N ALA A 75 8.03 0.93 -1.00
CA ALA A 75 8.34 1.79 -2.13
C ALA A 75 7.19 2.77 -2.40
N GLY A 76 7.49 4.07 -2.45
CA GLY A 76 6.50 5.10 -2.71
C GLY A 76 5.49 5.30 -1.57
N GLY A 77 5.95 5.45 -0.33
CA GLY A 77 5.09 5.56 0.87
C GLY A 77 4.09 6.72 0.91
N ALA A 78 4.18 7.68 -0.02
CA ALA A 78 3.23 8.78 -0.17
C ALA A 78 2.06 8.48 -1.14
N GLY A 79 2.06 7.33 -1.82
CA GLY A 79 0.94 6.87 -2.64
C GLY A 79 -0.15 6.19 -1.80
N ALA A 80 -1.34 5.94 -2.37
CA ALA A 80 -2.46 5.38 -1.61
C ALA A 80 -2.17 3.98 -1.00
N VAL A 81 -1.62 3.05 -1.79
CA VAL A 81 -1.24 1.71 -1.28
C VAL A 81 -0.05 1.83 -0.33
N GLY A 82 0.98 2.60 -0.70
CA GLY A 82 2.17 2.80 0.13
C GLY A 82 1.85 3.40 1.50
N ASN A 83 0.97 4.42 1.54
CA ASN A 83 0.50 5.03 2.77
C ASN A 83 -0.23 4.02 3.67
N ALA A 84 -1.15 3.23 3.11
CA ALA A 84 -1.83 2.17 3.84
C ALA A 84 -0.85 1.09 4.34
N ALA A 85 0.14 0.71 3.52
CA ALA A 85 1.18 -0.26 3.90
C ALA A 85 2.06 0.25 5.04
N VAL A 86 2.48 1.52 5.01
CA VAL A 86 3.20 2.15 6.11
C VAL A 86 2.37 2.08 7.40
N GLN A 87 1.12 2.55 7.36
CA GLN A 87 0.25 2.58 8.53
C GLN A 87 -0.02 1.18 9.09
N LEU A 88 -0.37 0.21 8.24
CA LEU A 88 -0.64 -1.17 8.66
C LEU A 88 0.62 -1.88 9.19
N ALA A 89 1.78 -1.68 8.56
CA ALA A 89 3.03 -2.26 9.04
C ALA A 89 3.45 -1.66 10.39
N ARG A 90 3.29 -0.33 10.58
CA ARG A 90 3.51 0.34 11.86
C ARG A 90 2.59 -0.18 12.95
N TRP A 91 1.30 -0.28 12.65
CA TRP A 91 0.31 -0.85 13.56
C TRP A 91 0.65 -2.28 13.95
N ALA A 92 1.16 -3.06 13.01
CA ALA A 92 1.54 -4.45 13.22
C ALA A 92 2.87 -4.65 13.98
N GLY A 93 3.60 -3.58 14.32
CA GLY A 93 4.86 -3.65 15.07
C GLY A 93 6.14 -3.69 14.21
N ALA A 94 6.02 -3.65 12.89
CA ALA A 94 7.18 -3.67 12.01
C ALA A 94 7.99 -2.37 12.08
N ARG A 95 9.29 -2.48 11.85
CA ARG A 95 10.14 -1.33 11.50
C ARG A 95 9.92 -0.99 10.04
N VAL A 96 9.55 0.27 9.76
CA VAL A 96 9.14 0.72 8.42
C VAL A 96 10.11 1.73 7.86
N VAL A 97 10.75 1.37 6.75
CA VAL A 97 11.55 2.25 5.90
C VAL A 97 10.76 2.49 4.62
N THR A 98 10.79 3.70 4.08
CA THR A 98 10.12 3.99 2.80
C THR A 98 10.97 4.84 1.89
N THR A 99 10.82 4.62 0.58
CA THR A 99 11.44 5.45 -0.46
C THR A 99 10.41 6.41 -1.04
N VAL A 100 10.84 7.65 -1.30
CA VAL A 100 10.00 8.73 -1.84
C VAL A 100 10.78 9.59 -2.82
N SER A 101 10.06 10.36 -3.65
CA SER A 101 10.64 11.36 -4.55
C SER A 101 10.42 12.78 -4.02
N GLY A 102 11.40 13.32 -3.31
CA GLY A 102 11.38 14.71 -2.86
C GLY A 102 10.80 14.95 -1.45
N PRO A 103 11.03 16.15 -0.91
CA PRO A 103 10.75 16.49 0.48
C PRO A 103 9.26 16.48 0.84
N LEU A 104 8.38 16.92 -0.06
CA LEU A 104 6.93 16.92 0.17
C LEU A 104 6.41 15.49 0.43
N LYS A 105 6.72 14.56 -0.47
CA LYS A 105 6.35 13.14 -0.31
C LYS A 105 7.00 12.54 0.93
N GLY A 106 8.21 13.00 1.29
CA GLY A 106 8.86 12.59 2.52
C GLY A 106 8.15 13.07 3.79
N ALA A 107 7.59 14.28 3.80
CA ALA A 107 6.77 14.75 4.91
C ALA A 107 5.51 13.91 5.06
N LEU A 108 4.82 13.62 3.95
CA LEU A 108 3.63 12.75 3.94
C LEU A 108 3.93 11.34 4.45
N ALA A 109 5.03 10.73 3.99
CA ALA A 109 5.46 9.42 4.46
C ALA A 109 5.76 9.39 5.98
N ARG A 110 6.33 10.47 6.54
CA ARG A 110 6.52 10.60 7.99
C ARG A 110 5.18 10.74 8.73
N ALA A 111 4.25 11.52 8.19
CA ALA A 111 2.91 11.68 8.76
C ALA A 111 2.12 10.36 8.75
N ALA A 112 2.32 9.51 7.74
CA ALA A 112 1.81 8.15 7.69
C ALA A 112 2.44 7.22 8.76
N GLY A 113 3.55 7.64 9.38
CA GLY A 113 4.23 6.91 10.44
C GLY A 113 5.47 6.15 9.98
N ALA A 114 6.06 6.40 8.81
CA ALA A 114 7.34 5.75 8.46
C ALA A 114 8.42 6.09 9.50
N HIS A 115 9.19 5.10 9.96
CA HIS A 115 10.31 5.35 10.88
C HIS A 115 11.42 6.11 10.18
N HIS A 116 11.70 5.71 8.93
CA HIS A 116 12.74 6.30 8.11
C HIS A 116 12.22 6.54 6.70
N VAL A 117 12.61 7.70 6.16
CA VAL A 117 12.26 8.14 4.82
C VAL A 117 13.54 8.36 4.04
N VAL A 118 13.67 7.68 2.91
CA VAL A 118 14.79 7.77 1.98
C VAL A 118 14.32 8.49 0.73
N ASP A 119 14.83 9.70 0.50
CA ASP A 119 14.62 10.38 -0.78
C ASP A 119 15.62 9.84 -1.80
N TYR A 120 15.14 8.94 -2.66
CA TYR A 120 16.00 8.26 -3.64
C TYR A 120 16.55 9.20 -4.73
N ARG A 121 16.09 10.45 -4.79
CA ARG A 121 16.64 11.48 -5.69
C ARG A 121 17.80 12.27 -5.07
N ALA A 122 17.91 12.26 -3.74
CA ALA A 122 18.85 13.08 -3.01
C ALA A 122 20.07 12.30 -2.49
N GLN A 123 19.96 10.97 -2.38
CA GLN A 123 21.00 10.12 -1.82
C GLN A 123 20.96 8.71 -2.39
N ASP A 124 22.04 7.95 -2.19
CA ASP A 124 22.09 6.52 -2.48
C ASP A 124 21.09 5.77 -1.57
N ALA A 125 20.01 5.30 -2.18
CA ALA A 125 18.95 4.61 -1.47
C ALA A 125 19.41 3.27 -0.88
N ALA A 126 20.26 2.51 -1.59
CA ALA A 126 20.71 1.21 -1.13
C ALA A 126 21.60 1.34 0.11
N ALA A 127 22.56 2.28 0.06
CA ALA A 127 23.43 2.57 1.20
C ALA A 127 22.64 3.09 2.41
N ALA A 128 21.69 4.00 2.19
CA ALA A 128 20.86 4.55 3.26
C ALA A 128 19.97 3.48 3.92
N ILE A 129 19.31 2.64 3.12
CA ILE A 129 18.47 1.56 3.65
C ILE A 129 19.32 0.52 4.38
N SER A 130 20.46 0.13 3.84
CA SER A 130 21.35 -0.86 4.48
C SER A 130 21.90 -0.37 5.82
N ALA A 131 22.19 0.92 5.95
CA ALA A 131 22.60 1.52 7.23
C ALA A 131 21.48 1.46 8.29
N LEU A 132 20.22 1.60 7.86
CA LEU A 132 19.04 1.52 8.73
C LEU A 132 18.66 0.08 9.04
N ALA A 133 18.86 -0.83 8.09
CA ALA A 133 18.52 -2.25 8.19
C ALA A 133 19.74 -3.13 7.83
N PRO A 134 20.74 -3.25 8.73
CA PRO A 134 21.96 -4.01 8.42
C PRO A 134 21.73 -5.50 8.15
N GLY A 135 20.64 -6.07 8.66
CA GLY A 135 20.20 -7.45 8.37
C GLY A 135 19.38 -7.59 7.08
N GLY A 136 19.16 -6.49 6.35
CA GLY A 136 18.25 -6.41 5.22
C GLY A 136 16.79 -6.18 5.63
N VAL A 137 15.93 -6.05 4.62
CA VAL A 137 14.47 -5.91 4.77
C VAL A 137 13.77 -7.25 4.50
N ASP A 138 12.80 -7.62 5.33
CA ASP A 138 12.08 -8.90 5.26
C ASP A 138 10.95 -8.90 4.23
N ILE A 139 10.32 -7.73 4.05
CA ILE A 139 9.18 -7.52 3.16
C ILE A 139 9.40 -6.22 2.40
N VAL A 140 9.30 -6.27 1.08
CA VAL A 140 9.23 -5.08 0.22
C VAL A 140 7.81 -4.98 -0.33
N VAL A 141 7.14 -3.85 -0.08
CA VAL A 141 5.87 -3.49 -0.70
C VAL A 141 6.17 -2.59 -1.89
N GLU A 142 6.10 -3.16 -3.10
CA GLU A 142 6.73 -2.60 -4.31
C GLU A 142 5.71 -2.10 -5.34
N VAL A 143 5.96 -0.91 -5.90
CA VAL A 143 5.06 -0.21 -6.82
C VAL A 143 5.63 -0.02 -8.23
N ALA A 144 6.95 -0.10 -8.38
CA ALA A 144 7.70 0.06 -9.62
C ALA A 144 8.79 -1.03 -9.71
N PRO A 145 8.41 -2.32 -9.76
CA PRO A 145 9.32 -3.45 -9.61
C PRO A 145 10.42 -3.50 -10.66
N GLY A 146 10.15 -3.14 -11.92
CA GLY A 146 11.16 -3.11 -12.97
C GLY A 146 12.20 -2.01 -12.78
N VAL A 147 11.80 -0.87 -12.18
CA VAL A 147 12.72 0.22 -11.84
C VAL A 147 13.54 -0.10 -10.60
N ASN A 148 12.91 -0.69 -9.58
CA ASN A 148 13.50 -0.85 -8.26
C ASN A 148 14.19 -2.20 -8.04
N ALA A 149 14.10 -3.15 -8.98
CA ALA A 149 14.60 -4.52 -8.75
C ALA A 149 16.03 -4.61 -8.23
N ALA A 150 16.95 -3.79 -8.77
CA ALA A 150 18.34 -3.77 -8.32
C ALA A 150 18.48 -3.26 -6.88
N LEU A 151 17.72 -2.24 -6.51
CA LEU A 151 17.66 -1.72 -5.15
C LEU A 151 17.08 -2.77 -4.20
N ASP A 152 15.94 -3.37 -4.57
CA ASP A 152 15.25 -4.36 -3.74
C ASP A 152 16.14 -5.56 -3.44
N VAL A 153 16.86 -6.07 -4.44
CA VAL A 153 17.83 -7.16 -4.27
C VAL A 153 18.98 -6.74 -3.36
N ALA A 154 19.49 -5.51 -3.50
CA ALA A 154 20.62 -5.03 -2.72
C ALA A 154 20.32 -4.90 -1.22
N VAL A 155 19.07 -4.65 -0.85
CA VAL A 155 18.65 -4.38 0.53
C VAL A 155 17.84 -5.52 1.16
N ALA A 156 17.47 -6.54 0.40
CA ALA A 156 16.68 -7.67 0.88
C ALA A 156 17.44 -8.54 1.89
N ALA A 157 16.76 -8.95 2.96
CA ALA A 157 17.22 -10.00 3.86
C ALA A 157 17.14 -11.38 3.17
N ARG A 158 17.86 -12.37 3.72
CA ARG A 158 17.70 -13.77 3.28
C ARG A 158 16.25 -14.24 3.53
N GLY A 159 15.61 -14.81 2.53
CA GLY A 159 14.21 -15.27 2.59
C GLY A 159 13.18 -14.14 2.47
N ALA A 160 13.59 -12.92 2.13
CA ALA A 160 12.68 -11.80 1.97
C ALA A 160 11.72 -12.00 0.79
N VAL A 161 10.57 -11.33 0.88
CA VAL A 161 9.61 -11.23 -0.22
C VAL A 161 9.59 -9.82 -0.79
N VAL A 162 9.66 -9.72 -2.11
CA VAL A 162 9.33 -8.51 -2.87
C VAL A 162 7.91 -8.68 -3.41
N ALA A 163 6.96 -8.06 -2.73
CA ALA A 163 5.54 -8.10 -3.05
C ALA A 163 5.15 -6.89 -3.90
N TYR A 164 5.00 -7.09 -5.21
CA TYR A 164 4.73 -6.00 -6.15
C TYR A 164 3.28 -6.01 -6.64
N TYR A 165 2.68 -4.82 -6.79
CA TYR A 165 1.24 -4.69 -7.08
C TYR A 165 0.91 -3.76 -8.25
N ALA A 166 1.93 -3.18 -8.89
CA ALA A 166 1.76 -2.31 -10.05
C ALA A 166 2.89 -2.56 -11.05
N ALA A 167 2.59 -2.26 -12.31
CA ALA A 167 3.53 -2.28 -13.41
C ALA A 167 2.98 -1.37 -14.52
N GLY A 168 3.87 -0.73 -15.28
CA GLY A 168 3.55 -0.04 -16.52
C GLY A 168 3.17 -1.02 -17.64
N GLU A 169 2.58 -0.49 -18.70
CA GLU A 169 2.25 -1.28 -19.88
C GLU A 169 3.53 -1.87 -20.49
N ASN A 170 3.56 -3.19 -20.66
CA ASN A 170 4.73 -3.96 -21.16
C ASN A 170 6.00 -3.89 -20.28
N GLU A 171 5.90 -3.46 -19.02
CA GLU A 171 7.03 -3.46 -18.10
C GLU A 171 7.57 -4.88 -17.87
N GLN A 172 8.89 -5.02 -17.84
CA GLN A 172 9.57 -6.28 -17.56
C GLN A 172 10.35 -6.18 -16.24
N LEU A 173 10.28 -7.25 -15.45
CA LEU A 173 11.08 -7.41 -14.25
C LEU A 173 12.29 -8.31 -14.56
N SER A 174 13.49 -7.75 -14.41
CA SER A 174 14.75 -8.49 -14.57
C SER A 174 15.48 -8.57 -13.23
N VAL A 175 15.89 -9.78 -12.84
CA VAL A 175 16.50 -10.03 -11.53
C VAL A 175 17.77 -10.89 -11.66
N PRO A 176 18.84 -10.60 -10.90
CA PRO A 176 20.08 -11.36 -10.94
C PRO A 176 19.91 -12.75 -10.30
N VAL A 177 19.70 -13.77 -11.14
CA VAL A 177 19.31 -15.13 -10.73
C VAL A 177 20.16 -15.71 -9.59
N LEU A 178 21.50 -15.65 -9.69
CA LEU A 178 22.35 -16.25 -8.66
C LEU A 178 22.27 -15.51 -7.31
N THR A 179 22.14 -14.19 -7.35
CA THR A 179 21.96 -13.38 -6.13
C THR A 179 20.62 -13.69 -5.47
N THR A 180 19.52 -13.71 -6.25
CA THR A 180 18.19 -14.01 -5.69
C THR A 180 18.11 -15.44 -5.17
N LEU A 181 18.69 -16.40 -5.90
CA LEU A 181 18.72 -17.81 -5.54
C LEU A 181 19.50 -18.05 -4.24
N SER A 182 20.69 -17.47 -4.11
CA SER A 182 21.53 -17.68 -2.91
C SER A 182 20.93 -17.09 -1.62
N ALA A 183 20.06 -16.09 -1.76
CA ALA A 183 19.33 -15.46 -0.68
C ALA A 183 17.90 -16.00 -0.51
N ASN A 184 17.43 -16.94 -1.35
CA ASN A 184 16.04 -17.43 -1.38
C ASN A 184 15.01 -16.28 -1.47
N LEU A 185 15.27 -15.27 -2.30
CA LEU A 185 14.33 -14.16 -2.48
C LEU A 185 13.09 -14.62 -3.23
N ARG A 186 11.93 -14.18 -2.76
CA ARG A 186 10.65 -14.42 -3.42
C ARG A 186 10.13 -13.16 -4.08
N TRP A 187 9.77 -13.26 -5.35
CA TRP A 187 9.05 -12.21 -6.06
C TRP A 187 7.60 -12.62 -6.16
N GLN A 188 6.70 -11.84 -5.55
CA GLN A 188 5.29 -12.16 -5.46
C GLN A 188 4.44 -11.05 -6.05
N SER A 189 3.74 -11.34 -7.13
CA SER A 189 2.70 -10.46 -7.64
C SER A 189 1.51 -10.41 -6.68
N VAL A 190 0.96 -9.22 -6.48
CA VAL A 190 -0.26 -8.97 -5.72
C VAL A 190 -1.25 -8.27 -6.63
N PHE A 191 -2.13 -9.06 -7.24
CA PHE A 191 -3.29 -8.55 -7.96
C PHE A 191 -4.53 -8.82 -7.11
N VAL A 192 -4.94 -7.85 -6.29
CA VAL A 192 -5.96 -8.04 -5.24
C VAL A 192 -7.25 -8.66 -5.76
N TYR A 193 -7.62 -8.37 -7.01
CA TYR A 193 -8.83 -8.86 -7.65
C TYR A 193 -8.91 -10.39 -7.75
N THR A 194 -7.77 -11.08 -7.85
CA THR A 194 -7.69 -12.54 -8.02
C THR A 194 -7.08 -13.26 -6.81
N VAL A 195 -6.83 -12.57 -5.70
CA VAL A 195 -6.36 -13.24 -4.48
C VAL A 195 -7.47 -14.14 -3.92
N PRO A 196 -7.12 -15.22 -3.21
CA PRO A 196 -8.11 -16.12 -2.63
C PRO A 196 -9.12 -15.39 -1.74
N THR A 197 -10.39 -15.80 -1.81
CA THR A 197 -11.48 -15.23 -1.00
C THR A 197 -11.14 -15.16 0.49
N GLU A 198 -10.52 -16.21 1.02
CA GLU A 198 -10.11 -16.25 2.42
C GLU A 198 -9.08 -15.15 2.75
N ALA A 199 -8.13 -14.87 1.85
CA ALA A 199 -7.18 -13.78 2.02
C ALA A 199 -7.89 -12.41 2.03
N LYS A 200 -8.92 -12.21 1.17
CA LYS A 200 -9.74 -10.99 1.19
C LYS A 200 -10.51 -10.83 2.50
N GLN A 201 -11.08 -11.92 3.02
CA GLN A 201 -11.80 -11.92 4.29
C GLN A 201 -10.88 -11.57 5.48
N ARG A 202 -9.68 -12.16 5.51
CA ARG A 202 -8.66 -11.81 6.51
C ARG A 202 -8.26 -10.34 6.40
N ALA A 203 -8.02 -9.85 5.19
CA ALA A 203 -7.69 -8.46 4.93
C ALA A 203 -8.80 -7.50 5.38
N CYS A 204 -10.07 -7.79 5.07
CA CYS A 204 -11.20 -6.98 5.53
C CYS A 204 -11.27 -6.92 7.07
N ALA A 205 -11.08 -8.06 7.75
CA ALA A 205 -11.12 -8.13 9.20
C ALA A 205 -9.97 -7.35 9.85
N ASP A 206 -8.74 -7.51 9.35
CA ASP A 206 -7.56 -6.83 9.90
C ASP A 206 -7.59 -5.32 9.60
N VAL A 207 -8.05 -4.92 8.41
CA VAL A 207 -8.26 -3.50 8.06
C VAL A 207 -9.33 -2.88 8.95
N ALA A 208 -10.45 -3.58 9.19
CA ALA A 208 -11.48 -3.09 10.10
C ALA A 208 -10.94 -2.94 11.54
N ALA A 209 -10.12 -3.88 12.01
CA ALA A 209 -9.46 -3.78 13.31
C ALA A 209 -8.49 -2.60 13.39
N ALA A 210 -7.70 -2.34 12.34
CA ALA A 210 -6.79 -1.20 12.26
C ALA A 210 -7.55 0.14 12.28
N VAL A 211 -8.68 0.22 11.57
CA VAL A 211 -9.56 1.40 11.60
C VAL A 211 -10.15 1.61 12.98
N HIS A 212 -10.67 0.55 13.63
CA HIS A 212 -11.21 0.63 14.98
C HIS A 212 -10.17 1.07 16.01
N ALA A 213 -8.91 0.67 15.83
CA ALA A 213 -7.78 1.09 16.66
C ALA A 213 -7.28 2.51 16.35
N GLY A 214 -7.85 3.21 15.36
CA GLY A 214 -7.37 4.53 14.91
C GLY A 214 -6.02 4.49 14.20
N ALA A 215 -5.56 3.31 13.79
CA ALA A 215 -4.23 3.09 13.24
C ALA A 215 -4.15 3.28 11.72
N LEU A 216 -5.29 3.17 11.02
CA LEU A 216 -5.41 3.47 9.61
C LEU A 216 -6.33 4.69 9.42
N ARG A 217 -5.73 5.80 8.97
CA ARG A 217 -6.37 7.12 8.85
C ARG A 217 -6.13 7.71 7.45
N VAL A 218 -6.84 8.79 7.15
CA VAL A 218 -6.68 9.60 5.92
C VAL A 218 -6.57 11.08 6.26
N GLY A 219 -6.25 11.91 5.27
CA GLY A 219 -6.01 13.34 5.44
C GLY A 219 -4.51 13.66 5.50
N GLU A 220 -4.22 14.97 5.49
CA GLU A 220 -2.85 15.47 5.47
C GLU A 220 -2.04 14.99 6.70
N GLU A 221 -2.66 14.98 7.88
CA GLU A 221 -2.06 14.48 9.12
C GLU A 221 -1.78 12.97 9.13
N ALA A 222 -2.41 12.22 8.22
CA ALA A 222 -2.17 10.80 8.02
C ALA A 222 -1.26 10.53 6.81
N GLY A 223 -0.72 11.58 6.18
CA GLY A 223 0.14 11.45 5.01
C GLY A 223 -0.61 11.11 3.71
N LEU A 224 -1.93 11.31 3.67
CA LEU A 224 -2.77 11.08 2.49
C LEU A 224 -3.72 12.26 2.28
N PRO A 225 -3.23 13.38 1.69
CA PRO A 225 -4.05 14.55 1.40
C PRO A 225 -5.28 14.18 0.56
N LEU A 226 -6.41 14.79 0.87
CA LEU A 226 -7.67 14.52 0.18
C LEU A 226 -7.98 15.64 -0.80
N HIS A 227 -8.26 15.27 -2.05
CA HIS A 227 -8.66 16.17 -3.12
C HIS A 227 -10.08 15.82 -3.53
N ARG A 228 -10.95 16.82 -3.64
CA ARG A 228 -12.39 16.57 -3.88
C ARG A 228 -12.83 17.13 -5.22
N PHE A 229 -13.64 16.35 -5.92
CA PHE A 229 -14.32 16.76 -7.14
C PHE A 229 -15.81 16.40 -7.01
N PRO A 230 -16.74 17.24 -7.48
CA PRO A 230 -18.14 16.85 -7.56
C PRO A 230 -18.33 15.74 -8.62
N LEU A 231 -19.39 14.95 -8.49
CA LEU A 231 -19.72 13.84 -9.39
C LEU A 231 -19.65 14.22 -10.88
N GLU A 232 -20.12 15.40 -11.25
CA GLU A 232 -20.15 15.89 -12.63
C GLU A 232 -18.74 16.15 -13.20
N ARG A 233 -17.73 16.32 -12.34
CA ARG A 233 -16.32 16.56 -12.70
C ARG A 233 -15.44 15.33 -12.50
N THR A 234 -16.04 14.14 -12.53
CA THR A 234 -15.30 12.86 -12.42
C THR A 234 -14.19 12.74 -13.47
N ALA A 235 -14.42 13.23 -14.69
CA ALA A 235 -13.37 13.22 -15.73
C ALA A 235 -12.12 14.01 -15.30
N GLU A 236 -12.30 15.19 -14.70
CA GLU A 236 -11.20 16.02 -14.21
C GLU A 236 -10.48 15.38 -13.01
N ALA A 237 -11.23 14.66 -12.17
CA ALA A 237 -10.68 13.87 -11.07
C ALA A 237 -9.70 12.79 -11.59
N HIS A 238 -10.04 12.14 -12.71
CA HIS A 238 -9.16 11.18 -13.38
C HIS A 238 -7.92 11.87 -13.99
N THR A 239 -8.11 12.95 -14.74
CA THR A 239 -7.00 13.71 -15.33
C THR A 239 -5.98 14.18 -14.28
N ALA A 240 -6.45 14.70 -13.14
CA ALA A 240 -5.56 15.14 -12.06
C ALA A 240 -4.65 14.03 -11.52
N LEU A 241 -5.13 12.78 -11.50
CA LEU A 241 -4.32 11.62 -11.10
C LEU A 241 -3.35 11.20 -12.21
N GLU A 242 -3.81 11.12 -13.45
CA GLU A 242 -3.03 10.66 -14.61
C GLU A 242 -1.85 11.59 -14.91
N GLU A 243 -2.05 12.90 -14.79
CA GLU A 243 -1.01 13.91 -14.98
C GLU A 243 -0.08 14.05 -13.77
N GLY A 244 -0.37 13.38 -12.65
CA GLY A 244 0.39 13.50 -11.41
C GLY A 244 0.30 14.89 -10.77
N ALA A 245 -0.75 15.66 -11.07
CA ALA A 245 -0.97 17.01 -10.55
C ALA A 245 -1.24 17.02 -9.04
N VAL A 246 -1.71 15.89 -8.48
CA VAL A 246 -2.00 15.73 -7.06
C VAL A 246 -1.22 14.58 -6.44
N VAL A 247 -0.87 14.75 -5.16
CA VAL A 247 -0.37 13.68 -4.30
C VAL A 247 -1.40 13.42 -3.21
N GLY A 248 -1.80 12.17 -3.05
CA GLY A 248 -2.79 11.75 -2.06
C GLY A 248 -3.94 10.97 -2.68
N LYS A 249 -5.15 11.18 -2.15
CA LYS A 249 -6.37 10.50 -2.58
C LYS A 249 -7.34 11.50 -3.18
N VAL A 250 -7.82 11.19 -4.37
CA VAL A 250 -8.95 11.89 -4.98
C VAL A 250 -10.25 11.22 -4.56
N LEU A 251 -11.20 12.02 -4.10
CA LEU A 251 -12.55 11.64 -3.71
C LEU A 251 -13.56 12.35 -4.62
N VAL A 252 -14.63 11.63 -4.96
CA VAL A 252 -15.75 12.18 -5.71
C VAL A 252 -16.93 12.37 -4.76
N ASP A 253 -17.44 13.58 -4.69
CA ASP A 253 -18.59 13.94 -3.86
C ASP A 253 -19.89 13.52 -4.53
N ILE A 254 -20.73 12.80 -3.78
CA ILE A 254 -22.01 12.27 -4.24
C ILE A 254 -23.14 13.10 -3.61
N PRO A 255 -24.09 13.63 -4.40
CA PRO A 255 -25.23 14.40 -3.90
C PRO A 255 -26.35 13.54 -3.30
#